data_AF-A0A194QBR5-F1
#
_entry.id   AF-A0A194QBR5-F1
#
_cell.length_a   1.000
_cell.length_b   1.000
_cell.length_c   1.000
_cell.angle_alpha   90.00
_cell.angle_beta   90.00
_cell.angle_gamma   90.00
#
_symmetry.space_group_name_H-M   'P 1'
#
loop_
_entity.id
_entity.type
_entity.pdbx_description
1 polymer ?
#
loop_
_entity_poly.entity_id
_entity_poly.type
_entity_poly.pdbx_seq_one_letter_code
_entity_poly.pdbx_strand_id
1 'polypeptide(L)'
;MASRSAVTNSVVVGLCLLCVGHVLRLPTRLLSDDTKRALGYPPDSLLNFTERCARYGYPAEEHRLHTQDGYILTLFRMAGAKGGSIFRAPPVILMHGLLQSADITLDFPKAQEHSSSCVPKDRSIVIKWGFSSP
;
A
#
# COMPACT_ATOMS: atom_id res chain seq x y z
N MET A 1 28.64 -50.53 5.54
CA MET A 1 29.15 -49.51 4.60
C MET A 1 27.98 -48.63 4.20
N ALA A 2 27.89 -47.40 4.72
CA ALA A 2 26.81 -46.49 4.35
C ALA A 2 26.94 -46.12 2.86
N SER A 3 25.87 -46.29 2.09
CA SER A 3 25.86 -45.97 0.67
C SER A 3 26.18 -44.49 0.47
N ARG A 4 27.13 -44.19 -0.44
CA ARG A 4 27.51 -42.82 -0.82
C ARG A 4 26.29 -41.95 -1.13
N SER A 5 25.24 -42.51 -1.74
CA SER A 5 24.00 -41.79 -2.07
C SER A 5 23.18 -41.35 -0.84
N ALA A 6 23.19 -42.12 0.25
CA ALA A 6 22.47 -41.77 1.48
C ALA A 6 23.14 -40.58 2.19
N VAL A 7 24.47 -40.51 2.13
CA VAL A 7 25.26 -39.42 2.69
C VAL A 7 25.04 -38.13 1.87
N THR A 8 25.07 -38.20 0.53
CA THR A 8 24.86 -37.02 -0.32
C THR A 8 23.45 -36.42 -0.14
N ASN A 9 22.42 -37.26 -0.08
CA ASN A 9 21.04 -36.77 0.12
C ASN A 9 20.86 -36.07 1.46
N SER A 10 21.48 -36.60 2.53
CA SER A 10 21.40 -35.99 3.86
C SER A 10 22.09 -34.62 3.91
N VAL A 11 23.23 -34.47 3.22
CA VAL A 11 23.95 -33.19 3.11
C VAL A 11 23.16 -32.17 2.31
N VAL A 12 22.55 -32.57 1.20
CA VAL A 12 21.72 -31.67 0.37
C VAL A 12 20.47 -31.21 1.14
N VAL A 13 19.79 -32.12 1.83
CA VAL A 13 18.62 -31.77 2.65
C VAL A 13 19.02 -30.83 3.80
N GLY A 14 20.16 -31.09 4.46
CA GLY A 14 20.69 -30.21 5.50
C GLY A 14 21.00 -28.79 4.99
N LEU A 15 21.64 -28.67 3.83
CA LEU A 15 21.92 -27.38 3.19
C LEU A 15 20.62 -26.65 2.80
N CYS A 16 19.65 -27.36 2.21
CA CYS A 16 18.35 -26.78 1.88
C CYS A 16 17.62 -26.28 3.14
N LEU A 17 17.61 -27.04 4.24
CA LEU A 17 16.97 -26.62 5.49
C LEU A 17 17.70 -25.44 6.14
N LEU A 18 19.03 -25.37 6.05
CA LEU A 18 19.81 -24.22 6.51
C LEU A 18 19.52 -22.97 5.68
N CYS A 19 19.46 -23.09 4.34
CA CYS A 19 19.12 -21.99 3.45
C CYS A 19 17.67 -21.51 3.68
N VAL A 20 16.71 -22.42 3.74
CA VAL A 20 15.30 -22.10 4.04
C VAL A 20 15.18 -21.48 5.43
N GLY A 21 15.86 -22.02 6.43
CA GLY A 21 15.93 -21.45 7.77
C GLY A 21 16.55 -20.06 7.80
N HIS A 22 17.59 -19.79 7.01
CA HIS A 22 18.17 -18.45 6.85
C HIS A 22 17.25 -17.48 6.13
N VAL A 23 16.53 -17.92 5.09
CA VAL A 23 15.53 -17.11 4.37
C VAL A 23 14.34 -16.80 5.28
N LEU A 24 13.92 -17.73 6.13
CA LEU A 24 12.86 -17.53 7.12
C LEU A 24 13.32 -16.74 8.36
N ARG A 25 14.62 -16.77 8.70
CA ARG A 25 15.24 -15.97 9.78
C ARG A 25 15.72 -14.60 9.34
N LEU A 26 15.87 -14.35 8.04
CA LEU A 26 15.98 -13.01 7.52
C LEU A 26 14.69 -12.33 7.98
N PRO A 27 14.77 -11.46 8.99
CA PRO A 27 13.58 -10.78 9.42
C PRO A 27 13.14 -10.03 8.17
N THR A 28 11.85 -10.09 7.87
CA THR A 28 11.19 -9.11 7.02
C THR A 28 11.31 -7.75 7.72
N ARG A 29 12.54 -7.26 7.88
CA ARG A 29 12.84 -5.90 8.32
C ARG A 29 12.36 -5.07 7.16
N LEU A 30 11.15 -4.57 7.32
CA LEU A 30 10.58 -3.49 6.55
C LEU A 30 11.73 -2.53 6.21
N LEU A 31 12.06 -2.49 4.93
CA LEU A 31 13.16 -1.73 4.38
C LEU A 31 13.17 -0.34 5.02
N SER A 32 14.19 -0.04 5.83
CA SER A 32 14.22 1.20 6.60
C SER A 32 14.20 2.40 5.64
N ASP A 33 13.64 3.52 6.08
CA ASP A 33 13.53 4.70 5.22
C ASP A 33 14.91 5.20 4.75
N ASP A 34 15.94 5.04 5.57
CA ASP A 34 17.33 5.32 5.19
C ASP A 34 17.83 4.40 4.07
N THR A 35 17.45 3.11 4.11
CA THR A 35 17.78 2.17 3.03
C THR A 35 17.03 2.51 1.74
N LYS A 36 15.74 2.87 1.83
CA LYS A 36 14.95 3.30 0.65
C LYS A 36 15.55 4.55 0.00
N ARG A 37 15.98 5.52 0.82
CA ARG A 37 16.68 6.74 0.35
C ARG A 37 18.02 6.39 -0.31
N ALA A 38 18.82 5.51 0.31
CA ALA A 38 20.10 5.06 -0.23
C ALA A 38 19.95 4.33 -1.58
N LEU A 39 18.83 3.63 -1.78
CA LEU A 39 18.49 2.95 -3.04
C LEU A 39 17.91 3.90 -4.12
N GLY A 40 17.70 5.18 -3.81
CA GLY A 40 17.20 6.17 -4.77
C GLY A 40 15.70 6.10 -5.03
N TYR A 41 14.90 5.55 -4.11
CA TYR A 41 13.43 5.61 -4.22
C TYR A 41 12.95 7.07 -4.19
N PRO A 42 11.86 7.41 -4.91
CA PRO A 42 11.28 8.74 -4.85
C PRO A 42 10.82 9.06 -3.42
N PRO A 43 10.96 10.32 -2.97
CA PRO A 43 10.62 10.72 -1.61
C PRO A 43 9.14 10.50 -1.28
N ASP A 44 8.27 10.45 -2.29
CA ASP A 44 6.83 10.18 -2.15
C ASP A 44 6.54 8.76 -1.66
N SER A 45 7.46 7.81 -1.89
CA SER A 45 7.32 6.42 -1.47
C SER A 45 7.45 6.21 0.05
N LEU A 46 7.92 7.24 0.77
CA LEU A 46 8.09 7.22 2.22
C LEU A 46 6.90 7.81 2.97
N LEU A 47 6.02 8.51 2.25
CA LEU A 47 4.90 9.25 2.83
C LEU A 47 3.72 8.32 3.04
N ASN A 48 2.94 8.59 4.08
CA ASN A 48 1.64 7.95 4.23
C ASN A 48 0.63 8.48 3.19
N PHE A 49 -0.51 7.81 3.05
CA PHE A 49 -1.51 8.18 2.05
C PHE A 49 -1.98 9.64 2.18
N THR A 50 -2.23 10.12 3.41
CA THR A 50 -2.73 11.48 3.66
C THR A 50 -1.68 12.55 3.35
N GLU A 51 -0.41 12.31 3.66
CA GLU A 51 0.75 13.15 3.31
C GLU A 51 0.98 13.19 1.80
N ARG A 52 0.84 12.04 1.12
CA ARG A 52 0.88 11.98 -0.35
C ARG A 52 -0.23 12.83 -0.96
N CYS A 53 -1.47 12.68 -0.50
CA CYS A 53 -2.60 13.50 -0.94
C CYS A 53 -2.36 15.00 -0.72
N ALA A 54 -1.87 15.37 0.48
CA ALA A 54 -1.58 16.75 0.83
C ALA A 54 -0.50 17.36 -0.07
N ARG A 55 0.54 16.58 -0.43
CA ARG A 55 1.58 17.00 -1.37
C ARG A 55 1.03 17.32 -2.76
N TYR A 56 -0.01 16.61 -3.21
CA TYR A 56 -0.71 16.90 -4.46
C TYR A 56 -1.79 18.00 -4.34
N GLY A 57 -2.02 18.55 -3.15
CA GLY A 57 -3.00 19.61 -2.90
C GLY A 57 -4.43 19.11 -2.72
N TYR A 58 -4.62 17.85 -2.34
CA TYR A 58 -5.92 17.27 -1.99
C TYR A 58 -5.94 16.97 -0.48
N PRO A 59 -6.76 17.66 0.33
CA PRO A 59 -6.89 17.30 1.73
C PRO A 59 -7.61 15.96 1.86
N ALA A 60 -7.04 15.06 2.67
CA ALA A 60 -7.56 13.72 2.90
C ALA A 60 -7.90 13.49 4.38
N GLU A 61 -9.02 12.84 4.64
CA GLU A 61 -9.52 12.45 5.95
C GLU A 61 -9.42 10.92 6.12
N GLU A 62 -8.90 10.45 7.24
CA GLU A 62 -8.83 9.02 7.59
C GLU A 62 -10.02 8.66 8.50
N HIS A 63 -10.75 7.59 8.18
CA HIS A 63 -11.83 7.07 9.01
C HIS A 63 -11.62 5.60 9.31
N ARG A 64 -11.64 5.23 10.59
CA ARG A 64 -11.51 3.83 11.04
C ARG A 64 -12.89 3.26 11.36
N LEU A 65 -13.27 2.18 10.69
CA LEU A 65 -14.55 1.50 10.91
C LEU A 65 -14.31 0.09 11.45
N HIS A 66 -15.13 -0.31 12.41
CA HIS A 66 -15.17 -1.67 12.91
C HIS A 66 -16.28 -2.42 12.20
N THR A 67 -15.95 -3.54 11.58
CA THR A 67 -16.94 -4.42 10.96
C THR A 67 -17.49 -5.41 11.99
N GLN A 68 -18.66 -5.98 11.72
CA GLN A 68 -19.33 -6.91 12.63
C GLN A 68 -18.52 -8.19 12.88
N ASP A 69 -17.72 -8.60 11.91
CA ASP A 69 -16.79 -9.73 11.94
C ASP A 69 -15.44 -9.40 12.61
N GLY A 70 -15.28 -8.20 13.17
CA GLY A 70 -14.14 -7.83 14.02
C GLY A 70 -12.93 -7.26 13.28
N TYR A 71 -13.03 -6.98 11.97
CA TYR A 71 -11.96 -6.32 11.23
C TYR A 71 -11.99 -4.80 11.41
N ILE A 72 -10.80 -4.21 11.37
CA ILE A 72 -10.62 -2.76 11.35
C ILE A 72 -10.36 -2.32 9.93
N LEU A 73 -11.23 -1.45 9.44
CA LEU A 73 -11.15 -0.79 8.16
C LEU A 73 -10.56 0.60 8.29
N THR A 74 -9.53 0.91 7.51
CA THR A 74 -9.12 2.30 7.29
C THR A 74 -9.61 2.83 5.94
N LEU A 75 -10.54 3.78 5.97
CA LEU A 75 -11.05 4.53 4.82
C LEU A 75 -10.29 5.84 4.66
N PHE A 76 -10.06 6.25 3.42
CA PHE A 76 -9.53 7.56 3.11
C PHE A 76 -10.52 8.34 2.26
N ARG A 77 -10.87 9.55 2.70
CA ARG A 77 -11.76 10.45 1.96
C ARG A 77 -10.97 11.66 1.49
N MET A 78 -10.87 11.87 0.18
CA MET A 78 -10.29 13.08 -0.39
C MET A 78 -11.40 14.11 -0.63
N ALA A 79 -11.29 15.28 0.00
CA ALA A 79 -12.32 16.30 -0.02
C ALA A 79 -11.91 17.50 -0.89
N GLY A 80 -12.58 17.69 -2.03
CA GLY A 80 -12.60 18.94 -2.80
C GLY A 80 -11.27 19.37 -3.46
N ALA A 81 -11.37 19.91 -4.67
CA ALA A 81 -10.23 20.37 -5.45
C ALA A 81 -9.41 21.50 -4.79
N LYS A 82 -8.17 21.63 -5.27
CA LYS A 82 -7.23 22.75 -5.06
C LYS A 82 -7.96 24.11 -5.16
N GLY A 83 -8.39 24.69 -4.04
CA GLY A 83 -9.17 25.94 -4.03
C GLY A 83 -10.24 26.11 -2.95
N GLY A 84 -10.49 25.12 -2.08
CA GLY A 84 -11.27 25.32 -0.85
C GLY A 84 -12.80 25.37 -1.03
N SER A 85 -13.32 25.22 -2.24
CA SER A 85 -14.75 25.05 -2.47
C SER A 85 -15.16 23.60 -2.17
N ILE A 86 -15.81 23.38 -1.03
CA ILE A 86 -16.51 22.14 -0.69
C ILE A 86 -17.69 22.01 -1.66
N PHE A 87 -17.43 21.53 -2.86
CA PHE A 87 -18.51 21.27 -3.79
C PHE A 87 -19.25 20.00 -3.35
N ARG A 88 -20.58 20.08 -3.39
CA ARG A 88 -21.52 19.01 -3.01
C ARG A 88 -21.61 17.95 -4.11
N ALA A 89 -20.49 17.43 -4.58
CA ALA A 89 -20.54 16.32 -5.52
C ALA A 89 -21.11 15.06 -4.89
N PRO A 90 -21.72 14.20 -5.72
CA PRO A 90 -21.98 12.83 -5.32
C PRO A 90 -20.66 12.13 -4.95
N PRO A 91 -20.61 11.43 -3.80
CA PRO A 91 -19.44 10.68 -3.40
C PRO A 91 -19.17 9.54 -4.39
N VAL A 92 -17.90 9.34 -4.74
CA VAL A 92 -17.45 8.21 -5.56
C VAL A 92 -16.62 7.27 -4.70
N ILE A 93 -16.89 5.98 -4.80
CA ILE A 93 -16.09 4.95 -4.13
C ILE A 93 -15.10 4.38 -5.13
N LEU A 94 -13.82 4.41 -4.78
CA LEU A 94 -12.75 3.75 -5.54
C LEU A 94 -12.25 2.55 -4.74
N MET A 95 -12.29 1.39 -5.38
CA MET A 95 -11.82 0.13 -4.81
C MET A 95 -10.53 -0.27 -5.50
N HIS A 96 -9.51 -0.59 -4.71
CA HIS A 96 -8.26 -1.13 -5.24
C HIS A 96 -8.46 -2.58 -5.71
N GLY A 97 -7.56 -3.08 -6.57
CA GLY A 97 -7.55 -4.48 -6.98
C GLY A 97 -7.01 -5.43 -5.90
N LEU A 98 -6.90 -6.72 -6.25
CA LEU A 98 -6.28 -7.73 -5.39
C LEU A 98 -4.80 -7.39 -5.17
N LEU A 99 -4.31 -7.49 -3.92
CA LEU A 99 -2.94 -7.13 -3.52
C LEU A 99 -2.56 -5.65 -3.75
N GLN A 100 -3.54 -4.75 -3.81
CA GLN A 100 -3.31 -3.31 -3.90
C GLN A 100 -3.78 -2.57 -2.64
N SER A 101 -3.36 -1.32 -2.48
CA SER A 101 -3.76 -0.39 -1.42
C SER A 101 -4.48 0.83 -2.00
N ALA A 102 -4.94 1.73 -1.13
CA ALA A 102 -5.56 3.01 -1.53
C ALA A 102 -4.65 3.89 -2.42
N ASP A 103 -3.34 3.72 -2.31
CA ASP A 103 -2.29 4.46 -3.03
C ASP A 103 -2.43 4.46 -4.54
N ILE A 104 -2.97 3.35 -5.09
CA ILE A 104 -3.16 3.18 -6.53
C ILE A 104 -3.98 4.33 -7.14
N THR A 105 -4.87 4.93 -6.34
CA THR A 105 -5.69 6.06 -6.77
C THR A 105 -4.86 7.28 -7.18
N LEU A 106 -3.71 7.51 -6.52
CA LEU A 106 -2.85 8.66 -6.78
C LEU A 106 -1.90 8.42 -7.96
N ASP A 107 -1.57 7.16 -8.24
CA ASP A 107 -0.59 6.77 -9.25
C ASP A 107 -1.17 6.77 -10.68
N PHE A 108 -2.50 6.80 -10.83
CA PHE A 108 -3.12 6.87 -12.15
C PHE A 108 -2.91 8.25 -12.80
N PRO A 109 -2.29 8.33 -14.00
CA PRO A 109 -1.95 9.61 -14.66
C PRO A 109 -3.19 10.46 -15.00
N LYS A 110 -4.36 9.84 -15.15
CA LYS A 110 -5.63 10.57 -15.35
C LYS A 110 -6.13 11.30 -14.09
N ALA A 111 -5.69 10.91 -12.89
CA ALA A 111 -5.96 11.65 -11.66
C ALA A 111 -5.07 12.91 -11.54
N GLN A 112 -3.86 12.85 -12.11
CA GLN A 112 -2.86 13.92 -12.06
C GLN A 112 -3.05 14.97 -13.18
N GLU A 113 -3.28 14.53 -14.43
CA GLU A 113 -3.20 15.41 -15.62
C GLU A 113 -4.58 15.78 -16.22
N HIS A 114 -5.60 14.94 -16.01
CA HIS A 114 -6.91 15.06 -16.69
C HIS A 114 -8.10 15.17 -15.73
N SER A 115 -7.93 15.85 -14.59
CA SER A 115 -9.05 16.30 -13.74
C SER A 115 -9.96 17.34 -14.44
N SER A 116 -9.65 17.73 -15.67
CA SER A 116 -10.52 18.55 -16.53
C SER A 116 -11.50 17.74 -17.39
N SER A 117 -11.36 16.41 -17.54
CA SER A 117 -12.15 15.67 -18.55
C SER A 117 -12.69 14.30 -18.14
N CYS A 118 -12.04 13.54 -17.24
CA CYS A 118 -12.50 12.17 -16.95
C CYS A 118 -12.84 11.89 -15.48
N VAL A 119 -12.26 12.64 -14.54
CA VAL A 119 -12.69 12.66 -13.14
C VAL A 119 -13.07 14.10 -12.81
N PRO A 120 -14.37 14.43 -12.72
CA PRO A 120 -14.79 15.80 -12.46
C PRO A 120 -14.20 16.29 -11.14
N LYS A 121 -13.54 17.45 -11.20
CA LYS A 121 -12.97 18.24 -10.08
C LYS A 121 -13.90 18.45 -8.87
N ASP A 122 -15.16 18.09 -9.02
CA ASP A 122 -16.21 18.19 -8.00
C ASP A 122 -16.19 17.01 -7.01
N ARG A 123 -15.70 15.82 -7.39
CA ARG A 123 -16.06 14.57 -6.70
C ARG A 123 -15.26 14.31 -5.42
N SER A 124 -15.97 14.14 -4.30
CA SER A 124 -15.40 13.56 -3.08
C SER A 124 -15.14 12.07 -3.31
N ILE A 125 -13.88 11.66 -3.19
CA ILE A 125 -13.44 10.30 -3.48
C ILE A 125 -13.25 9.57 -2.15
N VAL A 126 -13.94 8.45 -1.98
CA VAL A 126 -13.83 7.53 -0.84
C VAL A 126 -13.03 6.32 -1.31
N ILE A 127 -11.84 6.11 -0.76
CA ILE A 127 -10.94 5.00 -1.09
C ILE A 127 -10.86 4.04 0.10
N LYS A 128 -10.85 2.75 -0.21
CA LYS A 128 -11.12 1.61 0.67
C LYS A 128 -10.24 0.43 0.20
N TRP A 129 -9.56 -0.44 0.98
CA TRP A 129 -9.37 -0.68 2.42
C TRP A 129 -7.87 -0.89 2.74
N GLY A 130 -7.50 -0.86 4.02
CA GLY A 130 -6.47 -1.76 4.56
C GLY A 130 -7.15 -2.75 5.52
N PHE A 131 -6.94 -4.06 5.34
CA PHE A 131 -7.37 -5.06 6.32
C PHE A 131 -6.33 -5.14 7.43
N SER A 132 -6.71 -4.71 8.64
CA SER A 132 -5.93 -5.02 9.84
C SER A 132 -6.65 -6.12 10.61
N SER A 133 -5.95 -7.25 10.79
CA SER A 133 -6.39 -8.35 11.66
C SER A 133 -6.57 -7.85 13.10
N PRO A 134 -7.45 -8.48 13.91
CA PRO A 134 -7.64 -8.13 15.32
C PRO A 134 -6.37 -8.28 16.17
#